data_AF-A0A9X6NNZ0-F1
#
_entry.id   AF-A0A9X6NNZ0-F1
#
_cell.length_a   1.000
_cell.length_b   1.000
_cell.length_c   1.000
_cell.angle_alpha   90.00
_cell.angle_beta   90.00
_cell.angle_gamma   90.00
#
_symmetry.space_group_name_H-M   'P 1'
#
loop_
_entity.id
_entity.type
_entity.pdbx_description
1 polymer ?
#
loop_
_entity_poly.entity_id
_entity_poly.type
_entity_poly.pdbx_seq_one_letter_code
_entity_poly.pdbx_strand_id
1 'polypeptide(L)'
;MVQSPRENKTLKNALDAMKNTPIPVAVRTVDTGIGMKLPYIESSTVGEVAGKFSKASTAAKDDAYQLAKGSGGSGVSKEGSVAKGTGNREVEVPPAFRQTDFASSYESRINQTPAQINPKIEFEGIRRESLSTLKPPPDPKLKSILDEAGIKGIQYKNGVPDFSPVSKAQVEINHMVGGTGGNGSAARRLNFTQADEKLAEQLNNSPELARKFGMESGEITWKQIEKYRRAHKLTWHELNDVKTVQLVPTEINSKFGHLGGVGEINAGAFMPDGFASKQ
;
A
#
# COMPACT_ATOMS: atom_id res chain seq x y z
N MET A 1 18.77 12.23 35.51
CA MET A 1 17.31 11.98 35.64
C MET A 1 16.65 12.53 34.38
N VAL A 2 16.44 11.69 33.37
CA VAL A 2 15.81 12.11 32.09
C VAL A 2 14.30 12.02 32.30
N GLN A 3 13.60 13.16 32.25
CA GLN A 3 12.14 13.19 32.37
C GLN A 3 11.51 12.39 31.21
N SER A 4 10.46 11.63 31.50
CA SER A 4 9.80 10.84 30.47
C SER A 4 9.22 11.75 29.37
N PRO A 5 9.01 11.27 28.13
CA PRO A 5 8.41 12.06 27.05
C PRO A 5 7.06 12.69 27.41
N ARG A 6 6.35 12.15 28.42
CA ARG A 6 5.07 12.67 28.93
C ARG A 6 5.21 13.90 29.84
N GLU A 7 6.40 14.17 30.37
CA GLU A 7 6.67 15.23 31.36
C GLU A 7 7.46 16.40 30.77
N ASN A 8 7.88 16.32 29.51
CA ASN A 8 8.61 17.38 28.84
C ASN A 8 7.66 18.55 28.48
N LYS A 9 7.69 19.59 29.31
CA LYS A 9 6.88 20.82 29.17
C LYS A 9 7.00 21.46 27.78
N THR A 10 8.16 21.37 27.14
CA THR A 10 8.40 21.91 25.80
C THR A 10 7.63 21.15 24.73
N LEU A 11 7.60 19.82 24.80
CA LEU A 11 6.84 18.97 23.85
C LEU A 11 5.33 19.13 24.04
N LYS A 12 4.87 19.26 25.29
CA LYS A 12 3.46 19.53 25.59
C LYS A 12 3.01 20.88 25.00
N ASN A 13 3.81 21.93 25.20
CA ASN A 13 3.53 23.25 24.63
C ASN A 13 3.52 23.22 23.10
N ALA A 14 4.44 22.48 22.47
CA ALA A 14 4.49 22.33 21.01
C ALA A 14 3.24 21.59 20.48
N LEU A 15 2.81 20.53 21.16
CA LEU A 15 1.61 19.77 20.78
C LEU A 15 0.33 20.60 20.95
N ASP A 16 0.22 21.38 22.02
CA ASP A 16 -0.91 22.27 22.26
C ASP A 16 -0.95 23.41 21.25
N ALA A 17 0.21 23.96 20.85
CA ALA A 17 0.32 24.94 19.78
C ALA A 17 -0.13 24.37 18.42
N MET A 18 0.29 23.13 18.08
CA MET A 18 -0.14 22.45 16.86
C MET A 18 -1.65 22.21 16.82
N LYS A 19 -2.24 21.74 17.93
CA LYS A 19 -3.70 21.48 18.00
C LYS A 19 -4.53 22.73 17.80
N ASN A 20 -4.06 23.88 18.28
CA ASN A 20 -4.77 25.16 18.19
C ASN A 20 -4.48 25.94 16.90
N THR A 21 -3.66 25.41 16.00
CA THR A 21 -3.34 26.06 14.72
C THR A 21 -4.60 26.10 13.82
N PRO A 22 -5.05 27.28 13.36
CA PRO A 22 -6.17 27.39 12.42
C PRO A 22 -5.81 26.83 11.04
N ILE A 23 -6.72 26.06 10.46
CA ILE A 23 -6.63 25.53 9.10
C ILE A 23 -7.90 25.83 8.32
N PRO A 24 -7.80 26.14 7.02
CA PRO A 24 -8.98 26.36 6.18
C PRO A 24 -9.71 25.04 5.93
N VAL A 25 -11.03 25.01 6.11
CA VAL A 25 -11.86 23.79 5.97
C VAL A 25 -12.92 23.89 4.87
N ALA A 26 -13.38 25.09 4.52
CA ALA A 26 -14.33 25.29 3.44
C ALA A 26 -14.28 26.72 2.88
N VAL A 27 -14.72 26.89 1.64
CA VAL A 27 -15.01 28.20 1.06
C VAL A 27 -16.52 28.36 1.04
N ARG A 28 -17.05 29.37 1.72
CA ARG A 28 -18.49 29.69 1.76
C ARG A 28 -18.74 31.05 1.16
N THR A 29 -20.01 31.33 0.85
CA THR A 29 -20.45 32.66 0.43
C THR A 29 -21.43 33.21 1.46
N VAL A 30 -21.26 34.48 1.83
CA VAL A 30 -22.22 35.21 2.65
C VAL A 30 -22.93 36.24 1.80
N ASP A 31 -24.26 36.30 1.90
CA ASP A 31 -25.07 37.33 1.27
C ASP A 31 -25.05 38.57 2.15
N THR A 32 -24.61 39.71 1.60
CA THR A 32 -24.49 40.97 2.36
C THR A 32 -25.83 41.70 2.47
N GLY A 33 -26.92 41.18 1.92
CA GLY A 33 -28.25 41.79 1.96
C GLY A 33 -28.45 42.94 0.96
N ILE A 34 -27.41 43.34 0.22
CA ILE A 34 -27.44 44.34 -0.86
C ILE A 34 -27.27 43.71 -2.25
N GLY A 35 -27.56 42.41 -2.38
CA GLY A 35 -27.46 41.68 -3.65
C GLY A 35 -26.03 41.29 -4.06
N MET A 36 -25.07 41.35 -3.14
CA MET A 36 -23.68 40.92 -3.36
C MET A 36 -23.35 39.70 -2.49
N LYS A 37 -22.73 38.67 -3.08
CA LYS A 37 -22.23 37.49 -2.38
C LYS A 37 -20.72 37.56 -2.24
N LEU A 38 -20.22 37.61 -1.01
CA LEU A 38 -18.78 37.63 -0.72
C LEU A 38 -18.30 36.23 -0.32
N PRO A 39 -17.28 35.67 -1.00
CA PRO A 39 -16.67 34.42 -0.57
C PRO A 39 -15.80 34.66 0.66
N TYR A 40 -15.85 33.75 1.63
CA TYR A 40 -14.94 33.72 2.77
C TYR A 40 -14.46 32.29 3.04
N ILE A 41 -13.29 32.19 3.64
CA ILE A 41 -12.71 30.90 4.03
C ILE A 41 -13.12 30.62 5.48
N GLU A 42 -13.85 29.54 5.68
CA GLU A 42 -14.14 29.01 7.01
C GLU A 42 -12.91 28.25 7.51
N SER A 43 -12.45 28.55 8.73
CA SER A 43 -11.33 27.87 9.38
C SER A 43 -11.79 27.06 10.59
N SER A 44 -11.09 25.97 10.90
CA SER A 44 -11.21 25.22 12.17
C SER A 44 -9.82 24.95 12.73
N THR A 45 -9.71 24.45 13.97
CA THR A 45 -8.41 24.05 14.52
C THR A 45 -8.03 22.62 14.12
N VAL A 46 -6.73 22.33 14.03
CA VAL A 46 -6.22 20.96 13.79
C VAL A 46 -6.78 19.95 14.79
N GLY A 47 -6.88 20.35 16.07
CA GLY A 47 -7.43 19.51 17.14
C GLY A 47 -8.92 19.19 16.97
N GLU A 48 -9.74 20.16 16.55
CA GLU A 48 -11.17 19.93 16.31
C GLU A 48 -11.42 19.02 15.12
N VAL A 49 -10.66 19.20 14.03
CA VAL A 49 -10.77 18.36 12.84
C VAL A 49 -10.38 16.92 13.18
N ALA A 50 -9.25 16.70 13.86
CA ALA A 50 -8.84 15.38 14.33
C ALA A 50 -9.86 14.75 15.30
N GLY A 51 -10.47 15.55 16.18
CA GLY A 51 -11.54 15.12 17.08
C GLY A 51 -12.81 14.69 16.35
N LYS A 52 -13.22 15.42 15.31
CA LYS A 52 -14.36 15.08 14.46
C LYS A 52 -14.12 13.78 13.67
N PHE A 53 -12.91 13.59 13.11
CA PHE A 53 -12.53 12.33 12.46
C PHE A 53 -12.57 11.14 13.43
N SER A 54 -12.12 11.33 14.66
CA SER A 54 -12.14 10.28 15.69
C SER A 54 -13.58 9.90 16.06
N LYS A 55 -14.46 10.88 16.26
CA LYS A 55 -15.89 10.64 16.56
C LYS A 55 -16.63 10.01 15.38
N ALA A 56 -16.41 10.48 14.16
CA ALA A 56 -16.99 9.89 12.95
C ALA A 56 -16.52 8.44 12.74
N SER A 57 -15.24 8.14 13.02
CA SER A 57 -14.72 6.77 12.98
C SER A 57 -15.34 5.86 14.04
N THR A 58 -15.68 6.40 15.21
CA THR A 58 -16.31 5.62 16.28
C THR A 58 -17.79 5.37 15.97
N ALA A 59 -18.52 6.39 15.52
CA ALA A 59 -19.92 6.25 15.08
C ALA A 59 -20.06 5.29 13.88
N ALA A 60 -19.15 5.35 12.90
CA ALA A 60 -19.16 4.42 11.76
C ALA A 60 -18.88 2.97 12.17
N LYS A 61 -18.15 2.73 13.27
CA LYS A 61 -17.94 1.39 13.83
C LYS A 61 -19.18 0.88 14.58
N ASP A 62 -19.89 1.76 15.29
CA ASP A 62 -21.10 1.40 16.03
C ASP A 62 -22.30 1.16 15.10
N ASP A 63 -22.46 1.95 14.04
CA ASP A 63 -23.52 1.76 13.04
C ASP A 63 -23.34 0.46 12.24
N ALA A 64 -22.09 0.11 11.90
CA ALA A 64 -21.76 -1.18 11.29
C ALA A 64 -22.02 -2.37 12.24
N TYR A 65 -21.90 -2.17 13.55
CA TYR A 65 -22.18 -3.19 14.57
C TYR A 65 -23.69 -3.46 14.72
N GLN A 66 -24.53 -2.43 14.59
CA GLN A 66 -25.99 -2.56 14.65
C GLN A 66 -26.59 -3.15 13.36
N LEU A 67 -25.99 -2.85 12.19
CA LEU A 67 -26.43 -3.44 10.91
C LEU A 67 -26.21 -4.97 10.85
N ALA A 68 -25.21 -5.49 11.57
CA ALA A 68 -24.89 -6.92 11.62
C ALA A 68 -25.85 -7.76 12.51
N LYS A 69 -26.76 -7.13 13.25
CA LYS A 69 -27.68 -7.80 14.20
C LYS A 69 -29.15 -7.82 13.77
N GLY A 70 -29.51 -7.23 12.62
CA GLY A 70 -30.90 -7.14 12.18
C GLY A 70 -31.19 -7.82 10.84
N SER A 71 -31.62 -9.09 10.86
CA SER A 71 -32.72 -9.66 10.04
C SER A 71 -32.67 -11.20 9.97
N GLY A 72 -33.85 -11.83 10.17
CA GLY A 72 -34.14 -13.25 9.88
C GLY A 72 -33.79 -14.23 11.01
N GLY A 73 -34.71 -14.90 11.73
CA GLY A 73 -36.07 -15.28 11.38
C GLY A 73 -36.13 -16.72 10.81
N SER A 74 -36.28 -17.69 11.72
CA SER A 74 -36.79 -19.07 11.56
C SER A 74 -36.10 -20.09 10.65
N GLY A 75 -35.75 -21.25 11.22
CA GLY A 75 -35.53 -22.51 10.48
C GLY A 75 -34.65 -23.52 11.21
N VAL A 76 -35.26 -24.35 12.06
CA VAL A 76 -34.65 -25.46 12.80
C VAL A 76 -34.37 -26.67 11.90
N SER A 77 -33.17 -27.26 11.98
CA SER A 77 -32.98 -28.72 12.20
C SER A 77 -31.50 -29.07 12.44
N LYS A 78 -31.29 -29.88 13.48
CA LYS A 78 -30.05 -30.58 13.91
C LYS A 78 -29.45 -31.38 12.73
N GLU A 79 -28.15 -31.66 12.62
CA GLU A 79 -27.34 -32.48 13.54
C GLU A 79 -25.88 -32.51 13.04
N GLY A 80 -24.90 -32.61 13.96
CA GLY A 80 -23.60 -33.23 13.65
C GLY A 80 -22.36 -32.33 13.51
N SER A 81 -21.46 -32.47 14.50
CA SER A 81 -20.00 -32.27 14.43
C SER A 81 -19.46 -30.91 14.87
N VAL A 82 -18.84 -30.96 16.04
CA VAL A 82 -18.10 -29.91 16.74
C VAL A 82 -16.96 -29.36 15.87
N ALA A 83 -17.07 -28.10 15.45
CA ALA A 83 -15.94 -27.28 15.03
C ALA A 83 -15.79 -26.12 16.03
N LYS A 84 -14.89 -26.32 17.00
CA LYS A 84 -14.54 -25.31 18.01
C LYS A 84 -13.43 -24.45 17.42
N GLY A 85 -13.65 -23.14 17.36
CA GLY A 85 -12.58 -22.15 17.20
C GLY A 85 -12.78 -21.16 16.07
N THR A 86 -13.70 -20.22 16.29
CA THR A 86 -13.80 -18.93 15.60
C THR A 86 -12.45 -18.21 15.59
N GLY A 87 -11.78 -18.21 14.43
CA GLY A 87 -10.63 -17.35 14.19
C GLY A 87 -11.09 -15.91 13.93
N ASN A 88 -10.67 -15.00 14.80
CA ASN A 88 -10.65 -13.58 14.51
C ASN A 88 -9.87 -13.37 13.19
N ARG A 89 -10.54 -12.99 12.10
CA ARG A 89 -9.84 -12.39 10.97
C ARG A 89 -9.41 -11.00 11.41
N GLU A 90 -8.23 -10.91 11.99
CA GLU A 90 -7.44 -9.68 11.90
C GLU A 90 -7.43 -9.28 10.43
N VAL A 91 -7.78 -8.03 10.12
CA VAL A 91 -7.62 -7.50 8.78
C VAL A 91 -6.11 -7.50 8.52
N GLU A 92 -5.62 -8.53 7.83
CA GLU A 92 -4.19 -8.70 7.59
C GLU A 92 -3.68 -7.47 6.83
N VAL A 93 -2.80 -6.70 7.46
CA VAL A 93 -2.21 -5.51 6.84
C VAL A 93 -1.42 -5.98 5.60
N PRO A 94 -1.69 -5.40 4.41
CA PRO A 94 -0.96 -5.76 3.20
C PRO A 94 0.55 -5.62 3.41
N PRO A 95 1.38 -6.52 2.87
CA PRO A 95 2.85 -6.48 3.00
C PRO A 95 3.45 -5.09 2.75
N ALA A 96 2.97 -4.37 1.72
CA ALA A 96 3.39 -3.01 1.40
C ALA A 96 3.19 -1.99 2.53
N PHE A 97 2.24 -2.24 3.44
CA PHE A 97 1.85 -1.33 4.52
C PHE A 97 2.30 -1.78 5.90
N ARG A 98 2.96 -2.94 6.02
CA ARG A 98 3.52 -3.43 7.29
C ARG A 98 4.70 -2.56 7.75
N GLN A 99 5.42 -1.99 6.80
CA GLN A 99 6.53 -1.09 7.08
C GLN A 99 6.03 0.31 7.43
N THR A 100 6.54 0.83 8.55
CA THR A 100 6.25 2.18 9.05
C THR A 100 7.44 3.12 8.93
N ASP A 101 8.65 2.59 8.75
CA ASP A 101 9.91 3.33 8.67
C ASP A 101 10.56 3.15 7.30
N PHE A 102 11.04 4.25 6.71
CA PHE A 102 11.65 4.26 5.38
C PHE A 102 13.01 4.96 5.44
N ALA A 103 13.95 4.52 4.60
CA ALA A 103 15.23 5.23 4.44
C ALA A 103 15.03 6.47 3.56
N SER A 104 14.16 6.35 2.55
CA SER A 104 13.76 7.46 1.71
C SER A 104 12.93 8.50 2.48
N SER A 105 13.03 9.76 2.09
CA SER A 105 12.09 10.79 2.53
C SER A 105 10.71 10.54 1.94
N TYR A 106 9.67 11.00 2.62
CA TYR A 106 8.32 10.96 2.10
C TYR A 106 8.22 11.66 0.73
N GLU A 107 8.84 12.83 0.60
CA GLU A 107 8.90 13.59 -0.65
C GLU A 107 9.54 12.80 -1.80
N SER A 108 10.63 12.07 -1.54
CA SER A 108 11.28 11.22 -2.55
C SER A 108 10.34 10.11 -3.04
N ARG A 109 9.58 9.46 -2.15
CA ARG A 109 8.58 8.45 -2.54
C ARG A 109 7.47 9.08 -3.37
N ILE A 110 6.96 10.20 -2.88
CA ILE A 110 5.99 11.05 -3.55
C ILE A 110 6.44 11.30 -5.00
N ASN A 111 7.64 11.82 -5.22
CA ASN A 111 8.10 12.25 -6.55
C ASN A 111 8.19 11.13 -7.59
N GLN A 112 8.17 9.86 -7.19
CA GLN A 112 8.14 8.71 -8.09
C GLN A 112 6.74 8.16 -8.40
N THR A 113 5.69 8.75 -7.83
CA THR A 113 4.29 8.35 -8.09
C THR A 113 3.65 9.13 -9.23
N PRO A 114 2.48 8.70 -9.77
CA PRO A 114 1.74 9.47 -10.75
C PRO A 114 1.55 10.93 -10.35
N ALA A 115 1.81 11.83 -11.29
CA ALA A 115 1.62 13.28 -11.12
C ALA A 115 0.19 13.61 -10.65
N GLN A 116 0.03 14.72 -9.93
CA GLN A 116 -1.30 15.19 -9.54
C GLN A 116 -2.19 15.47 -10.75
N ILE A 117 -1.59 16.07 -11.79
CA ILE A 117 -2.19 16.22 -13.10
C ILE A 117 -1.67 15.07 -13.95
N ASN A 118 -2.41 13.97 -13.99
CA ASN A 118 -2.13 12.82 -14.84
C ASN A 118 -3.31 12.57 -15.80
N PRO A 119 -3.06 12.31 -17.09
CA PRO A 119 -4.13 12.08 -18.08
C PRO A 119 -4.81 10.71 -17.93
N LYS A 120 -4.17 9.73 -17.28
CA LYS A 120 -4.63 8.33 -17.21
C LYS A 120 -5.03 7.86 -15.82
N ILE A 121 -4.45 8.46 -14.78
CA ILE A 121 -4.65 8.07 -13.38
C ILE A 121 -5.19 9.25 -12.59
N GLU A 122 -6.04 8.97 -11.61
CA GLU A 122 -6.45 9.91 -10.58
C GLU A 122 -6.39 9.28 -9.19
N PHE A 123 -6.57 10.12 -8.17
CA PHE A 123 -6.67 9.72 -6.77
C PHE A 123 -8.03 10.20 -6.25
N GLU A 124 -8.76 9.33 -5.56
CA GLU A 124 -10.09 9.67 -5.02
C GLU A 124 -10.01 10.58 -3.79
N GLY A 125 -8.84 10.65 -3.15
CA GLY A 125 -8.61 11.51 -1.99
C GLY A 125 -7.24 12.16 -2.04
N ILE A 126 -6.58 12.24 -0.88
CA ILE A 126 -5.23 12.81 -0.79
C ILE A 126 -4.31 12.00 -1.69
N ARG A 127 -3.65 12.69 -2.62
CA ARG A 127 -2.70 12.09 -3.57
C ARG A 127 -1.69 11.23 -2.79
N ARG A 128 -1.64 9.93 -3.11
CA ARG A 128 -0.75 8.89 -2.53
C ARG A 128 -1.03 8.45 -1.10
N GLU A 129 -2.15 8.87 -0.53
CA GLU A 129 -2.69 8.37 0.74
C GLU A 129 -4.12 7.85 0.55
N SER A 130 -4.49 7.53 -0.68
CA SER A 130 -5.84 7.16 -1.08
C SER A 130 -5.82 6.20 -2.27
N LEU A 131 -7.02 5.73 -2.63
CA LEU A 131 -7.23 4.87 -3.78
C LEU A 131 -6.88 5.62 -5.08
N SER A 132 -6.07 4.98 -5.92
CA SER A 132 -5.69 5.47 -7.23
C SER A 132 -6.40 4.68 -8.33
N THR A 133 -7.13 5.36 -9.20
CA THR A 133 -8.03 4.76 -10.20
C THR A 133 -7.70 5.22 -11.62
N LEU A 134 -8.26 4.51 -12.61
CA LEU A 134 -8.11 4.87 -14.03
C LEU A 134 -9.11 5.96 -14.41
N LYS A 135 -8.64 7.02 -15.08
CA LYS A 135 -9.51 8.05 -15.65
C LYS A 135 -10.30 7.52 -16.85
N PRO A 136 -11.54 7.98 -17.07
CA PRO A 136 -12.27 7.71 -18.31
C PRO A 136 -11.68 8.46 -19.51
N PRO A 137 -11.62 7.83 -20.71
CA PRO A 137 -11.83 6.41 -20.95
C PRO A 137 -10.63 5.59 -20.43
N PRO A 138 -10.86 4.49 -19.69
CA PRO A 138 -9.78 3.73 -19.09
C PRO A 138 -8.98 2.99 -20.15
N ASP A 139 -7.68 2.80 -19.88
CA ASP A 139 -6.85 1.91 -20.67
C ASP A 139 -7.41 0.47 -20.56
N PRO A 140 -7.83 -0.16 -21.66
CA PRO A 140 -8.54 -1.45 -21.62
C PRO A 140 -7.71 -2.55 -20.95
N LYS A 141 -6.38 -2.53 -21.14
CA LYS A 141 -5.48 -3.55 -20.60
C LYS A 141 -5.35 -3.42 -19.08
N LEU A 142 -5.20 -2.20 -18.58
CA LEU A 142 -5.15 -1.96 -17.14
C LEU A 142 -6.50 -2.27 -16.49
N LYS A 143 -7.60 -1.89 -17.14
CA LYS A 143 -8.94 -2.17 -16.65
C LYS A 143 -9.18 -3.68 -16.50
N SER A 144 -8.82 -4.49 -17.50
CA SER A 144 -8.95 -5.96 -17.44
C SER A 144 -8.23 -6.53 -16.22
N ILE A 145 -6.99 -6.09 -15.96
CA ILE A 145 -6.20 -6.61 -14.82
C ILE A 145 -6.84 -6.24 -13.48
N LEU A 146 -7.36 -5.02 -13.34
CA LEU A 146 -8.03 -4.57 -12.13
C LEU A 146 -9.37 -5.28 -11.92
N ASP A 147 -10.17 -5.43 -12.98
CA ASP A 147 -11.44 -6.15 -12.97
C ASP A 147 -11.25 -7.64 -12.61
N GLU A 148 -10.24 -8.31 -13.19
CA GLU A 148 -9.87 -9.71 -12.88
C GLU A 148 -9.48 -9.89 -11.41
N ALA A 149 -8.87 -8.87 -10.80
CA ALA A 149 -8.52 -8.85 -9.39
C ALA A 149 -9.69 -8.38 -8.50
N GLY A 150 -10.84 -8.00 -9.08
CA GLY A 150 -12.01 -7.52 -8.35
C GLY A 150 -11.81 -6.18 -7.65
N ILE A 151 -10.88 -5.35 -8.12
CA ILE A 151 -10.54 -4.06 -7.53
C ILE A 151 -10.80 -2.90 -8.49
N LYS A 152 -11.16 -1.74 -7.94
CA LYS A 152 -11.36 -0.51 -8.73
C LYS A 152 -10.05 0.20 -9.08
N GLY A 153 -9.01 -0.02 -8.28
CA GLY A 153 -7.76 0.71 -8.34
C GLY A 153 -6.77 0.23 -7.29
N ILE A 154 -5.63 0.91 -7.22
CA ILE A 154 -4.52 0.56 -6.32
C ILE A 154 -4.53 1.50 -5.11
N GLN A 155 -4.56 0.93 -3.91
CA GLN A 155 -4.46 1.69 -2.68
C GLN A 155 -3.03 2.19 -2.50
N TYR A 156 -2.88 3.47 -2.15
CA TYR A 156 -1.61 4.03 -1.70
C TYR A 156 -1.65 4.41 -0.24
N LYS A 157 -0.50 4.25 0.43
CA LYS A 157 -0.23 4.77 1.77
C LYS A 157 1.25 5.10 1.88
N ASN A 158 1.60 6.23 2.47
CA ASN A 158 2.98 6.71 2.59
C ASN A 158 3.72 6.82 1.23
N GLY A 159 3.02 7.04 0.11
CA GLY A 159 3.64 6.99 -1.22
C GLY A 159 3.94 5.60 -1.78
N VAL A 160 3.52 4.53 -1.09
CA VAL A 160 3.73 3.14 -1.47
C VAL A 160 2.42 2.53 -1.99
N PRO A 161 2.40 1.89 -3.17
CA PRO A 161 1.24 1.17 -3.69
C PRO A 161 1.12 -0.22 -3.09
N ASP A 162 -0.11 -0.67 -2.86
CA ASP A 162 -0.41 -2.07 -2.57
C ASP A 162 -0.78 -2.84 -3.84
N PHE A 163 0.17 -3.62 -4.36
CA PHE A 163 -0.06 -4.53 -5.48
C PHE A 163 -0.45 -5.94 -5.06
N SER A 164 -0.64 -6.21 -3.77
CA SER A 164 -1.00 -7.54 -3.28
C SER A 164 -2.24 -8.13 -3.98
N PRO A 165 -3.32 -7.36 -4.27
CA PRO A 165 -4.48 -7.90 -4.97
C PRO A 165 -4.22 -8.36 -6.41
N VAL A 166 -3.20 -7.82 -7.07
CA VAL A 166 -2.82 -8.19 -8.46
C VAL A 166 -1.58 -9.08 -8.50
N SER A 167 -1.00 -9.39 -7.34
CA SER A 167 0.20 -10.23 -7.23
C SER A 167 -0.13 -11.68 -7.54
N LYS A 168 0.74 -12.32 -8.32
CA LYS A 168 0.65 -13.75 -8.68
C LYS A 168 1.44 -14.63 -7.73
N ALA A 169 2.49 -14.09 -7.11
CA ALA A 169 3.32 -14.76 -6.12
C ALA A 169 4.06 -13.74 -5.25
N GLN A 170 4.48 -14.17 -4.07
CA GLN A 170 5.30 -13.38 -3.16
C GLN A 170 6.39 -14.27 -2.58
N VAL A 171 7.62 -13.77 -2.61
CA VAL A 171 8.79 -14.46 -2.05
C VAL A 171 9.64 -13.49 -1.24
N GLU A 172 10.44 -14.04 -0.33
CA GLU A 172 11.50 -13.29 0.35
C GLU A 172 12.84 -13.67 -0.27
N ILE A 173 13.63 -12.67 -0.67
CA ILE A 173 14.98 -12.86 -1.19
C ILE A 173 16.01 -12.70 -0.05
N ASN A 174 17.20 -13.29 -0.22
CA ASN A 174 18.20 -13.31 0.83
C ASN A 174 18.74 -11.91 1.13
N HIS A 175 18.97 -11.12 0.08
CA HIS A 175 19.40 -9.73 0.18
C HIS A 175 18.97 -8.96 -1.07
N MET A 176 18.52 -7.72 -0.88
CA MET A 176 18.20 -6.81 -1.98
C MET A 176 19.38 -5.89 -2.24
N VAL A 177 19.81 -5.82 -3.50
CA VAL A 177 20.88 -4.92 -3.92
C VAL A 177 20.34 -3.74 -4.70
N GLY A 178 20.99 -2.59 -4.52
CA GLY A 178 20.71 -1.35 -5.22
C GLY A 178 21.87 -0.91 -6.11
N GLY A 179 21.68 0.21 -6.80
CA GLY A 179 22.65 0.81 -7.68
C GLY A 179 22.00 1.78 -8.65
N THR A 180 22.82 2.60 -9.30
CA THR A 180 22.42 3.54 -10.35
C THR A 180 23.11 3.21 -11.67
N GLY A 181 22.55 3.65 -12.80
CA GLY A 181 23.12 3.40 -14.13
C GLY A 181 23.37 1.91 -14.43
N GLY A 182 24.57 1.59 -14.89
CA GLY A 182 25.00 0.21 -15.20
C GLY A 182 24.96 -0.71 -13.97
N ASN A 183 25.34 -0.21 -12.80
CA ASN A 183 25.28 -0.95 -11.53
C ASN A 183 23.84 -1.24 -11.12
N GLY A 184 22.91 -0.31 -11.38
CA GLY A 184 21.48 -0.54 -11.15
C GLY A 184 20.91 -1.66 -12.03
N SER A 185 21.36 -1.76 -13.28
CA SER A 185 20.96 -2.85 -14.18
C SER A 185 21.47 -4.22 -13.73
N ALA A 186 22.70 -4.27 -13.20
CA ALA A 186 23.27 -5.49 -12.62
C ALA A 186 22.54 -5.88 -11.33
N ALA A 187 22.30 -4.92 -10.42
CA ALA A 187 21.57 -5.11 -9.18
C ALA A 187 20.16 -5.66 -9.41
N ARG A 188 19.42 -5.07 -10.35
CA ARG A 188 18.09 -5.56 -10.75
C ARG A 188 18.13 -7.01 -11.20
N ARG A 189 19.13 -7.38 -12.01
CA ARG A 189 19.28 -8.77 -12.48
C ARG A 189 19.51 -9.73 -11.32
N LEU A 190 20.36 -9.36 -10.36
CA LEU A 190 20.64 -10.18 -9.18
C LEU A 190 19.39 -10.37 -8.30
N ASN A 191 18.64 -9.29 -8.02
CA ASN A 191 17.38 -9.40 -7.28
C ASN A 191 16.37 -10.31 -8.00
N PHE A 192 16.27 -10.18 -9.33
CA PHE A 192 15.33 -10.95 -10.13
C PHE A 192 15.69 -12.43 -10.17
N THR A 193 16.98 -12.77 -10.31
CA THR A 193 17.44 -14.16 -10.26
C THR A 193 17.15 -14.80 -8.91
N GLN A 194 17.42 -14.11 -7.80
CA GLN A 194 17.07 -14.61 -6.46
C GLN A 194 15.56 -14.86 -6.32
N ALA A 195 14.74 -13.94 -6.83
CA ALA A 195 13.29 -14.07 -6.78
C ALA A 195 12.78 -15.24 -7.66
N ASP A 196 13.37 -15.42 -8.85
CA ASP A 196 13.07 -16.52 -9.76
C ASP A 196 13.46 -17.88 -9.13
N GLU A 197 14.60 -17.96 -8.43
CA GLU A 197 15.02 -19.13 -7.64
C GLU A 197 14.05 -19.43 -6.50
N LYS A 198 13.68 -18.41 -5.70
CA LYS A 198 12.77 -18.59 -4.57
C LYS A 198 11.37 -19.01 -5.00
N LEU A 199 10.87 -18.49 -6.13
CA LEU A 199 9.58 -18.94 -6.67
C LEU A 199 9.69 -20.39 -7.18
N ALA A 200 10.78 -20.75 -7.87
CA ALA A 200 10.98 -22.13 -8.31
C ALA A 200 10.98 -23.11 -7.12
N GLU A 201 11.69 -22.78 -6.03
CA GLU A 201 11.65 -23.54 -4.76
C GLU A 201 10.22 -23.67 -4.22
N GLN A 202 9.47 -22.56 -4.15
CA GLN A 202 8.07 -22.59 -3.67
C GLN A 202 7.16 -23.48 -4.55
N LEU A 203 7.28 -23.40 -5.87
CA LEU A 203 6.47 -24.20 -6.80
C LEU A 203 6.85 -25.68 -6.73
N ASN A 204 8.15 -26.01 -6.62
CA ASN A 204 8.59 -27.40 -6.48
C ASN A 204 8.09 -28.04 -5.18
N ASN A 205 7.95 -27.26 -4.12
CA ASN A 205 7.41 -27.72 -2.84
C ASN A 205 5.88 -27.71 -2.78
N SER A 206 5.19 -27.23 -3.81
CA SER A 206 3.73 -27.12 -3.83
C SER A 206 3.14 -27.43 -5.22
N PRO A 207 2.75 -28.70 -5.48
CA PRO A 207 2.12 -29.10 -6.74
C PRO A 207 0.86 -28.29 -7.09
N GLU A 208 0.06 -27.93 -6.09
CA GLU A 208 -1.14 -27.11 -6.30
C GLU A 208 -0.81 -25.70 -6.79
N LEU A 209 0.24 -25.09 -6.24
CA LEU A 209 0.70 -23.78 -6.66
C LEU A 209 1.33 -23.87 -8.04
N ALA A 210 2.19 -24.86 -8.31
CA ALA A 210 2.76 -25.10 -9.63
C ALA A 210 1.67 -25.21 -10.72
N ARG A 211 0.58 -25.94 -10.43
CA ARG A 211 -0.57 -26.06 -11.35
C ARG A 211 -1.24 -24.72 -11.65
N LYS A 212 -1.33 -23.79 -10.69
CA LYS A 212 -1.86 -22.42 -10.93
C LYS A 212 -0.99 -21.63 -11.90
N PHE A 213 0.30 -21.95 -11.98
CA PHE A 213 1.25 -21.40 -12.95
C PHE A 213 1.31 -22.20 -14.26
N GLY A 214 0.51 -23.26 -14.40
CA GLY A 214 0.57 -24.16 -15.55
C GLY A 214 1.88 -24.95 -15.63
N MET A 215 2.50 -25.23 -14.48
CA MET A 215 3.78 -25.95 -14.35
C MET A 215 3.61 -27.25 -13.57
N GLU A 216 4.51 -28.19 -13.81
CA GLU A 216 4.65 -29.42 -13.03
C GLU A 216 5.74 -29.23 -11.96
N SER A 217 5.42 -29.53 -10.70
CA SER A 217 6.35 -29.40 -9.56
C SER A 217 7.41 -30.51 -9.56
N GLY A 218 8.61 -30.19 -9.09
CA GLY A 218 9.68 -31.16 -8.79
C GLY A 218 11.00 -30.79 -9.46
N GLU A 219 10.94 -30.26 -10.68
CA GLU A 219 12.12 -29.91 -11.49
C GLU A 219 12.06 -28.48 -12.07
N ILE A 220 11.24 -27.60 -11.47
CA ILE A 220 11.14 -26.21 -11.91
C ILE A 220 12.44 -25.48 -11.59
N THR A 221 13.02 -24.83 -12.59
CA THR A 221 14.24 -24.04 -12.48
C THR A 221 13.94 -22.54 -12.53
N TRP A 222 14.84 -21.71 -11.99
CA TRP A 222 14.72 -20.26 -12.06
C TRP A 222 14.63 -19.74 -13.52
N LYS A 223 15.29 -20.41 -14.48
CA LYS A 223 15.21 -20.06 -15.91
C LYS A 223 13.81 -20.26 -16.48
N GLN A 224 13.11 -21.31 -16.05
CA GLN A 224 11.71 -21.53 -16.44
C GLN A 224 10.80 -20.45 -15.86
N ILE A 225 11.05 -20.02 -14.61
CA ILE A 225 10.33 -18.88 -14.00
C ILE A 225 10.61 -17.59 -14.77
N GLU A 226 11.87 -17.29 -15.09
CA GLU A 226 12.23 -16.11 -15.89
C GLU A 226 11.49 -16.10 -17.24
N LYS A 227 11.49 -17.24 -17.94
CA LYS A 227 10.78 -17.40 -19.22
C LYS A 227 9.27 -17.20 -19.05
N TYR A 228 8.69 -17.79 -18.00
CA TYR A 228 7.27 -17.61 -17.66
C TYR A 228 6.94 -16.13 -17.45
N ARG A 229 7.71 -15.41 -16.62
CA ARG A 229 7.45 -13.99 -16.38
C ARG A 229 7.50 -13.16 -17.65
N ARG A 230 8.50 -13.41 -18.51
CA ARG A 230 8.64 -12.71 -19.81
C ARG A 230 7.45 -12.99 -20.73
N ALA A 231 7.03 -14.25 -20.85
CA ALA A 231 5.89 -14.65 -21.68
C ALA A 231 4.56 -14.05 -21.18
N HIS A 232 4.37 -13.99 -19.86
CA HIS A 232 3.15 -13.48 -19.23
C HIS A 232 3.20 -11.97 -18.91
N LYS A 233 4.25 -11.25 -19.33
CA LYS A 233 4.45 -9.81 -19.10
C LYS A 233 4.37 -9.43 -17.61
N LEU A 234 5.06 -10.20 -16.78
CA LEU A 234 5.18 -10.02 -15.33
C LEU A 234 6.57 -9.48 -14.95
N THR A 235 6.62 -8.74 -13.85
CA THR A 235 7.85 -8.21 -13.26
C THR A 235 7.88 -8.49 -11.76
N TRP A 236 9.08 -8.62 -11.19
CA TRP A 236 9.24 -8.51 -9.75
C TRP A 236 9.12 -7.05 -9.34
N HIS A 237 8.25 -6.80 -8.36
CA HIS A 237 8.13 -5.57 -7.60
C HIS A 237 8.86 -5.77 -6.28
N GLU A 238 9.97 -5.07 -6.12
CA GLU A 238 10.77 -5.07 -4.90
C GLU A 238 10.10 -4.15 -3.86
N LEU A 239 9.61 -4.70 -2.75
CA LEU A 239 8.91 -3.91 -1.72
C LEU A 239 9.89 -3.08 -0.90
N ASN A 240 9.39 -2.00 -0.29
CA ASN A 240 10.18 -1.07 0.52
C ASN A 240 10.81 -1.71 1.76
N ASP A 241 10.37 -2.92 2.15
CA ASP A 241 10.91 -3.67 3.29
C ASP A 241 12.26 -4.31 2.96
N VAL A 242 12.69 -4.13 1.70
CA VAL A 242 13.95 -4.56 1.11
C VAL A 242 14.25 -6.05 1.25
N LYS A 243 13.20 -6.85 1.43
CA LYS A 243 13.26 -8.30 1.62
C LYS A 243 12.21 -9.01 0.78
N THR A 244 11.00 -8.48 0.78
CA THR A 244 9.87 -9.06 0.06
C THR A 244 9.87 -8.59 -1.39
N VAL A 245 9.58 -9.51 -2.29
CA VAL A 245 9.32 -9.20 -3.70
C VAL A 245 8.03 -9.87 -4.16
N GLN A 246 7.23 -9.13 -4.94
CA GLN A 246 5.94 -9.59 -5.45
C GLN A 246 5.98 -9.71 -6.97
N LEU A 247 5.44 -10.81 -7.50
CA LEU A 247 5.31 -11.03 -8.93
C LEU A 247 4.04 -10.36 -9.44
N VAL A 248 4.17 -9.24 -10.15
CA VAL A 248 3.02 -8.41 -10.55
C VAL A 248 3.00 -8.16 -12.07
N PRO A 249 1.85 -7.82 -12.66
CA PRO A 249 1.79 -7.39 -14.06
C PRO A 249 2.65 -6.15 -14.33
N THR A 250 3.51 -6.22 -15.35
CA THR A 250 4.47 -5.14 -15.68
C THR A 250 3.77 -3.82 -15.96
N GLU A 251 2.60 -3.85 -16.60
CA GLU A 251 1.83 -2.64 -16.91
C GLU A 251 1.30 -1.94 -15.66
N ILE A 252 0.82 -2.69 -14.67
CA ILE A 252 0.36 -2.13 -13.38
C ILE A 252 1.55 -1.51 -12.67
N ASN A 253 2.64 -2.27 -12.52
CA ASN A 253 3.85 -1.79 -11.86
C ASN A 253 4.42 -0.50 -12.50
N SER A 254 4.38 -0.42 -13.83
CA SER A 254 4.85 0.75 -14.56
C SER A 254 3.88 1.93 -14.50
N LYS A 255 2.56 1.70 -14.51
CA LYS A 255 1.57 2.77 -14.52
C LYS A 255 1.43 3.43 -13.15
N PHE A 256 1.40 2.61 -12.10
CA PHE A 256 1.29 3.03 -10.72
C PHE A 256 2.69 3.26 -10.17
N GLY A 257 3.34 4.33 -10.64
CA GLY A 257 4.71 4.69 -10.24
C GLY A 257 4.89 4.76 -8.72
N HIS A 258 6.09 4.42 -8.26
CA HIS A 258 6.47 4.35 -6.86
C HIS A 258 7.98 4.25 -6.71
N LEU A 259 8.46 4.53 -5.50
CA LEU A 259 9.80 4.21 -5.04
C LEU A 259 9.71 2.87 -4.30
N GLY A 260 10.25 1.80 -4.89
CA GLY A 260 10.28 0.45 -4.29
C GLY A 260 11.55 0.18 -3.48
N GLY A 261 11.76 -1.07 -3.07
CA GLY A 261 12.88 -1.50 -2.23
C GLY A 261 14.27 -1.13 -2.74
N VAL A 262 14.53 -1.23 -4.05
CA VAL A 262 15.80 -0.77 -4.63
C VAL A 262 16.02 0.74 -4.40
N GLY A 263 14.94 1.53 -4.43
CA GLY A 263 14.99 2.94 -4.09
C GLY A 263 15.32 3.19 -2.62
N GLU A 264 14.82 2.34 -1.72
CA GLU A 264 15.16 2.38 -0.29
C GLU A 264 16.63 2.00 -0.05
N ILE A 265 17.14 0.96 -0.72
CA ILE A 265 18.57 0.60 -0.67
C ILE A 265 19.44 1.79 -1.14
N ASN A 266 19.08 2.40 -2.26
CA ASN A 266 19.78 3.58 -2.78
C ASN A 266 19.66 4.81 -1.86
N ALA A 267 18.64 4.86 -1.00
CA ALA A 267 18.47 5.89 0.01
C ALA A 267 19.18 5.57 1.35
N GLY A 268 19.90 4.44 1.43
CA GLY A 268 20.68 4.05 2.60
C GLY A 268 20.03 3.02 3.51
N ALA A 269 19.01 2.28 3.06
CA ALA A 269 18.40 1.22 3.88
C ALA A 269 19.38 0.11 4.29
N PHE A 270 20.44 -0.13 3.50
CA PHE A 270 21.49 -1.10 3.78
C PHE A 270 22.88 -0.51 3.52
N MET A 271 23.75 -0.56 4.52
CA MET A 271 25.20 -0.36 4.38
C MET A 271 25.88 -1.73 4.30
N PRO A 272 27.13 -1.82 3.78
CA PRO A 272 27.89 -3.07 3.69
C PRO A 272 27.99 -3.87 5.01
N ASP A 273 27.77 -3.22 6.16
CA ASP A 273 27.92 -3.79 7.50
C ASP A 273 26.58 -4.00 8.25
N GLY A 274 25.44 -3.95 7.55
CA GLY A 274 24.11 -4.17 8.14
C GLY A 274 23.22 -2.92 8.19
N PHE A 275 21.96 -3.12 8.61
CA PHE A 275 20.89 -2.11 8.62
C PHE A 275 21.37 -0.78 9.21
N ALA A 276 21.08 0.33 8.51
CA ALA A 276 21.43 1.66 8.96
C ALA A 276 20.81 1.96 10.33
N SER A 277 21.65 2.07 11.36
CA SER A 277 21.31 2.86 12.54
C SER A 277 21.13 4.30 12.07
N LYS A 278 19.93 4.86 12.28
CA LYS A 278 19.66 6.29 12.07
C LYS A 278 20.71 7.10 12.87
N GLN A 279 21.51 7.93 12.19
CA GLN A 279 22.25 9.02 12.83
C GLN A 279 21.31 10.18 13.14
#